data_AF-A0AAX2ECP2-F1
#
_entry.id   AF-A0AAX2ECP2-F1
#
_cell.length_a   1.000
_cell.length_b   1.000
_cell.length_c   1.000
_cell.angle_alpha   90.00
_cell.angle_beta   90.00
_cell.angle_gamma   90.00
#
_symmetry.space_group_name_H-M   'P 1'
#
loop_
_entity.id
_entity.type
_entity.pdbx_description
1 polymer ?
#
loop_
_entity_poly.entity_id
_entity_poly.type
_entity_poly.pdbx_seq_one_letter_code
_entity_poly.pdbx_strand_id
1 'polypeptide(L)'
;MALFIKPTTGRLTSGFRGARSDHNGVDWAQSGTVRIVAAAAGTVSRSYVSTSYGEVVFIVHQLNGQTYETVYAHMRSGSRQVRVGDTVRQGQFIGYMGNTGDSTGQHLHFELHRGRWNVEKSNAVNPLNYIGSAASSAQQTASVRYPGSYIRSGSRGENVRRIQRALGVTADGIFGPNTRQAVINFQRNNGLGVDGIVGQATWNRLF
;
A
#
# COMPACT_ATOMS: atom_id res chain seq x y z
N MET A 1 10.26 4.78 2.29
CA MET A 1 10.08 4.58 0.84
C MET A 1 8.72 3.96 0.67
N ALA A 2 7.89 4.43 -0.25
CA ALA A 2 6.66 3.73 -0.55
C ALA A 2 7.00 2.32 -1.05
N LEU A 3 6.39 1.30 -0.44
CA LEU A 3 6.66 -0.09 -0.77
C LEU A 3 6.17 -0.43 -2.18
N PHE A 4 5.19 0.32 -2.67
CA PHE A 4 4.56 0.13 -3.96
C PHE A 4 4.51 1.46 -4.72
N ILE A 5 4.63 1.38 -6.05
CA ILE A 5 4.31 2.49 -6.95
C ILE A 5 2.85 2.38 -7.40
N LYS A 6 2.30 3.50 -7.90
CA LYS A 6 0.98 3.47 -8.56
C LYS A 6 1.09 2.61 -9.83
N PRO A 7 0.26 1.56 -10.01
CA PRO A 7 0.42 0.60 -11.10
C PRO A 7 -0.11 1.08 -12.46
N THR A 8 -0.78 2.24 -12.51
CA THR A 8 -1.36 2.78 -13.74
C THR A 8 -1.50 4.30 -13.65
N THR A 9 -1.65 4.96 -14.79
CA THR A 9 -2.19 6.33 -14.85
C THR A 9 -3.72 6.30 -14.70
N GLY A 10 -4.34 7.46 -14.50
CA GLY A 10 -5.80 7.60 -14.42
C GLY A 10 -6.31 8.18 -13.10
N ARG A 11 -7.59 8.57 -13.10
CA ARG A 11 -8.27 9.19 -11.96
C ARG A 11 -8.76 8.11 -11.01
N LEU A 12 -8.61 8.33 -9.70
CA LEU A 12 -9.22 7.47 -8.68
C LEU A 12 -10.74 7.64 -8.76
N THR A 13 -11.46 6.56 -9.08
CA THR A 13 -12.92 6.56 -9.22
C THR A 13 -13.62 5.89 -8.05
N SER A 14 -12.96 4.93 -7.40
CA SER A 14 -13.50 4.23 -6.22
C SER A 14 -12.38 3.93 -5.22
N GLY A 15 -12.69 4.10 -3.93
CA GLY A 15 -11.76 3.88 -2.83
C GLY A 15 -12.01 2.56 -2.10
N PHE A 16 -10.99 2.08 -1.38
CA PHE A 16 -11.07 0.88 -0.55
C PHE A 16 -12.14 1.02 0.53
N ARG A 17 -13.12 0.11 0.51
CA ARG A 17 -14.27 0.07 1.43
C ARG A 17 -14.95 1.44 1.59
N GLY A 18 -15.04 2.19 0.49
CA GLY A 18 -15.62 3.53 0.44
C GLY A 18 -17.14 3.50 0.34
N ALA A 19 -17.69 4.04 -0.75
CA ALA A 19 -19.14 4.00 -1.03
C ALA A 19 -19.71 2.56 -1.09
N ARG A 20 -18.82 1.59 -1.32
CA ARG A 20 -19.08 0.15 -1.32
C ARG A 20 -18.20 -0.50 -0.26
N SER A 21 -18.80 -0.99 0.83
CA SER A 21 -18.06 -1.62 1.94
C SER A 21 -17.40 -2.95 1.55
N ASP A 22 -17.89 -3.59 0.49
CA ASP A 22 -17.37 -4.81 -0.13
C ASP A 22 -16.23 -4.56 -1.13
N HIS A 23 -15.87 -3.30 -1.40
CA HIS A 23 -14.83 -2.95 -2.35
C HIS A 23 -13.42 -3.13 -1.74
N ASN A 24 -12.79 -4.28 -2.01
CA ASN A 24 -11.51 -4.69 -1.41
C ASN A 24 -10.27 -4.12 -2.11
N GLY A 25 -10.45 -3.16 -3.01
CA GLY A 25 -9.40 -2.53 -3.79
C GLY A 25 -9.61 -1.05 -4.00
N VAL A 26 -8.92 -0.50 -4.99
CA VAL A 26 -9.14 0.85 -5.49
C VAL A 26 -9.25 0.82 -7.01
N ASP A 27 -10.05 1.73 -7.55
CA ASP A 27 -10.28 1.81 -8.99
C ASP A 27 -9.61 3.05 -9.57
N TRP A 28 -8.78 2.85 -10.58
CA TRP A 28 -8.33 3.93 -11.46
C TRP A 28 -8.91 3.76 -12.85
N ALA A 29 -9.63 4.77 -13.32
CA ALA A 29 -10.21 4.80 -14.65
C ALA A 29 -9.50 5.80 -15.55
N GLN A 30 -9.22 5.37 -16.78
CA GLN A 30 -8.76 6.21 -17.87
C GLN A 30 -9.10 5.52 -19.20
N SER A 31 -9.60 6.27 -20.17
CA SER A 31 -9.93 5.76 -21.50
C SER A 31 -8.68 5.50 -22.35
N GLY A 32 -8.82 4.65 -23.36
CA GLY A 32 -7.79 4.39 -24.37
C GLY A 32 -6.87 3.22 -24.02
N THR A 33 -5.61 3.26 -24.47
CA THR A 33 -4.63 2.18 -24.23
C THR A 33 -3.74 2.56 -23.05
N VAL A 34 -4.15 2.14 -21.85
CA VAL A 34 -3.51 2.52 -20.58
C VAL A 34 -2.70 1.35 -20.04
N ARG A 35 -1.40 1.57 -19.80
CA ARG A 35 -0.46 0.54 -19.33
C ARG A 35 -0.67 0.25 -17.85
N ILE A 36 -0.64 -1.03 -17.50
CA ILE A 36 -0.53 -1.53 -16.13
C ILE A 36 0.89 -2.04 -15.91
N VAL A 37 1.49 -1.62 -14.80
CA VAL A 37 2.81 -2.05 -14.35
C VAL A 37 2.74 -2.73 -12.98
N ALA A 38 3.67 -3.63 -12.71
CA ALA A 38 3.83 -4.25 -11.40
C ALA A 38 4.16 -3.18 -10.35
N ALA A 39 3.35 -3.12 -9.29
CA ALA A 39 3.46 -2.12 -8.23
C ALA A 39 4.73 -2.30 -7.37
N ALA A 40 5.28 -3.51 -7.31
CA ALA A 40 6.56 -3.83 -6.68
C ALA A 40 7.20 -5.04 -7.37
N ALA A 41 8.49 -5.28 -7.11
CA ALA A 41 9.14 -6.51 -7.56
C ALA A 41 8.55 -7.73 -6.84
N GLY A 42 8.46 -8.87 -7.52
CA GLY A 42 7.80 -10.05 -6.96
C GLY A 42 7.73 -11.22 -7.93
N THR A 43 6.92 -12.21 -7.57
CA THR A 43 6.68 -13.41 -8.37
C THR A 43 5.20 -13.55 -8.67
N VAL A 44 4.86 -13.78 -9.93
CA VAL A 44 3.47 -13.96 -10.36
C VAL A 44 2.93 -15.26 -9.79
N SER A 45 1.91 -15.16 -8.94
CA SER A 45 1.26 -16.32 -8.30
C SER A 45 0.07 -16.84 -9.09
N ARG A 46 -0.62 -15.95 -9.83
CA ARG A 46 -1.77 -16.29 -10.68
C ARG A 46 -1.80 -15.37 -11.91
N SER A 47 -2.18 -15.92 -13.06
CA SER A 47 -2.43 -15.17 -14.29
C SER A 47 -3.45 -15.96 -15.11
N TYR A 48 -4.72 -15.54 -15.06
CA TYR A 48 -5.85 -16.30 -15.63
C TYR A 48 -7.07 -15.42 -15.87
N VAL A 49 -8.12 -16.00 -16.48
CA VAL A 49 -9.43 -15.36 -16.68
C VAL A 49 -10.39 -15.81 -15.58
N SER A 50 -10.88 -14.86 -14.79
CA SER A 50 -11.87 -15.05 -13.74
C SER A 50 -13.23 -14.53 -14.21
N THR A 51 -14.34 -15.13 -13.76
CA THR A 51 -15.68 -14.60 -14.04
C THR A 51 -15.91 -13.24 -13.39
N SER A 52 -15.45 -13.06 -12.15
CA SER A 52 -15.51 -11.79 -11.42
C SER A 52 -14.40 -10.81 -11.85
N TYR A 53 -13.14 -11.11 -11.57
CA TYR A 53 -12.01 -10.21 -11.89
C TYR A 53 -11.73 -10.04 -13.39
N GLY A 54 -12.32 -10.86 -14.26
CA GLY A 54 -11.95 -10.87 -15.67
C GLY A 54 -10.51 -11.34 -15.87
N GLU A 55 -9.82 -10.76 -16.83
CA GLU A 55 -8.38 -10.97 -16.99
C GLU A 55 -7.64 -10.39 -15.80
N VAL A 56 -6.94 -11.25 -15.06
CA VAL A 56 -6.34 -10.87 -13.79
C VAL A 56 -4.93 -11.44 -13.62
N VAL A 57 -4.07 -10.65 -12.99
CA VAL A 57 -2.72 -11.04 -12.54
C VAL A 57 -2.61 -10.85 -11.04
N PHE A 58 -1.94 -11.79 -10.38
CA PHE A 58 -1.61 -11.72 -8.95
C PHE A 58 -0.10 -11.82 -8.80
N ILE A 59 0.47 -10.98 -7.93
CA ILE A 59 1.92 -10.93 -7.72
C ILE A 59 2.21 -10.93 -6.24
N VAL A 60 3.04 -11.87 -5.80
CA VAL A 60 3.51 -11.98 -4.43
C VAL A 60 4.83 -11.25 -4.27
N HIS A 61 4.94 -10.51 -3.18
CA HIS A 61 6.07 -9.67 -2.86
C HIS A 61 6.59 -10.06 -1.49
N GLN A 62 7.91 -10.17 -1.36
CA GLN A 62 8.58 -10.26 -0.06
C GLN A 62 9.29 -8.93 0.18
N LEU A 63 8.70 -8.07 1.02
CA LEU A 63 9.17 -6.71 1.27
C LEU A 63 9.40 -6.53 2.76
N ASN A 64 10.65 -6.26 3.15
CA ASN A 64 11.04 -6.06 4.55
C ASN A 64 10.59 -7.20 5.49
N GLY A 65 10.75 -8.45 5.07
CA GLY A 65 10.32 -9.62 5.86
C GLY A 65 8.81 -9.85 5.93
N GLN A 66 8.00 -9.01 5.29
CA GLN A 66 6.55 -9.15 5.20
C GLN A 66 6.15 -9.59 3.79
N THR A 67 5.35 -10.65 3.72
CA THR A 67 4.69 -11.04 2.48
C THR A 67 3.52 -10.10 2.18
N TYR A 68 3.40 -9.68 0.93
CA TYR A 68 2.24 -9.00 0.37
C TYR A 68 1.81 -9.68 -0.92
N GLU A 69 0.56 -9.51 -1.32
CA GLU A 69 0.08 -9.94 -2.63
C GLU A 69 -0.78 -8.84 -3.25
N THR A 70 -0.48 -8.49 -4.50
CA THR A 70 -1.23 -7.49 -5.28
C THR A 70 -2.09 -8.17 -6.34
N VAL A 71 -3.25 -7.60 -6.62
CA VAL A 71 -4.19 -8.08 -7.66
C VAL A 71 -4.42 -6.98 -8.67
N TYR A 72 -4.29 -7.30 -9.95
CA TYR A 72 -4.51 -6.40 -11.07
C TYR A 72 -5.64 -6.97 -11.93
N ALA A 73 -6.86 -6.46 -11.74
CA ALA A 73 -8.07 -7.02 -12.34
C ALA A 73 -8.65 -6.15 -13.45
N HIS A 74 -9.65 -6.71 -14.12
CA HIS A 74 -10.34 -6.15 -15.27
C HIS A 74 -9.40 -5.77 -16.42
N MET A 75 -8.29 -6.49 -16.57
CA MET A 75 -7.32 -6.22 -17.63
C MET A 75 -7.94 -6.44 -19.01
N ARG A 76 -7.36 -5.86 -20.06
CA ARG A 76 -7.85 -6.05 -21.43
C ARG A 76 -7.62 -7.50 -21.86
N SER A 77 -8.62 -8.10 -22.53
CA SER A 77 -8.53 -9.47 -23.06
C SER A 77 -7.26 -9.68 -23.89
N GLY A 78 -6.52 -10.74 -23.58
CA GLY A 78 -5.28 -11.09 -24.27
C GLY A 78 -4.09 -10.16 -23.99
N SER A 79 -4.20 -9.22 -23.05
CA SER A 79 -3.14 -8.24 -22.81
C SER A 79 -2.12 -8.63 -21.74
N ARG A 80 -2.41 -9.65 -20.90
CA ARG A 80 -1.48 -10.12 -19.86
C ARG A 80 -0.14 -10.54 -20.48
N GLN A 81 0.95 -9.96 -20.00
CA GLN A 81 2.31 -10.22 -20.48
C GLN A 81 3.10 -11.20 -19.63
N VAL A 82 2.52 -11.65 -18.52
CA VAL A 82 3.20 -12.48 -17.52
C VAL A 82 2.39 -13.74 -17.19
N ARG A 83 3.09 -14.80 -16.82
CA ARG A 83 2.56 -16.13 -16.47
C ARG A 83 2.95 -16.51 -15.05
N VAL A 84 2.28 -17.51 -14.48
CA VAL A 84 2.59 -18.03 -13.15
C VAL A 84 4.05 -18.46 -13.07
N GLY A 85 4.74 -18.04 -12.01
CA GLY A 85 6.16 -18.32 -11.79
C GLY A 85 7.11 -17.21 -12.27
N ASP A 86 6.66 -16.32 -13.17
CA ASP A 86 7.50 -15.23 -13.65
C ASP A 86 7.90 -14.29 -12.51
N THR A 87 9.16 -13.89 -12.47
CA THR A 87 9.62 -12.78 -11.62
C THR A 87 9.46 -11.46 -12.34
N VAL A 88 8.95 -10.45 -11.65
CA VAL A 88 8.77 -9.09 -12.19
C VAL A 88 9.57 -8.07 -11.37
N ARG A 89 9.98 -6.99 -12.02
CA ARG A 89 10.54 -5.79 -11.37
C ARG A 89 9.44 -4.77 -11.07
N GLN A 90 9.64 -3.92 -10.07
CA GLN A 90 8.77 -2.76 -9.86
C GLN A 90 8.77 -1.88 -11.12
N GLY A 91 7.58 -1.49 -11.58
CA GLY A 91 7.43 -0.71 -12.82
C GLY A 91 7.46 -1.53 -14.10
N GLN A 92 7.68 -2.85 -14.03
CA GLN A 92 7.61 -3.73 -15.19
C GLN A 92 6.19 -3.75 -15.76
N PHE A 93 6.06 -3.58 -17.07
CA PHE A 93 4.80 -3.71 -17.78
C PHE A 93 4.24 -5.13 -17.69
N ILE A 94 2.96 -5.25 -17.33
CA ILE A 94 2.28 -6.56 -17.17
C ILE A 94 1.00 -6.70 -18.00
N GLY A 95 0.50 -5.62 -18.61
CA GLY A 95 -0.62 -5.65 -19.55
C GLY A 95 -1.36 -4.31 -19.63
N TYR A 96 -2.56 -4.31 -20.20
CA TYR A 96 -3.35 -3.10 -20.42
C TYR A 96 -4.63 -3.07 -19.59
N MET A 97 -5.04 -1.88 -19.17
CA MET A 97 -6.33 -1.63 -18.53
C MET A 97 -7.48 -2.00 -19.47
N GLY A 98 -8.49 -2.68 -18.94
CA GLY A 98 -9.62 -3.17 -19.72
C GLY A 98 -10.94 -3.02 -18.99
N ASN A 99 -11.88 -3.89 -19.34
CA ASN A 99 -13.25 -3.92 -18.84
C ASN A 99 -13.80 -5.36 -18.83
N THR A 100 -12.96 -6.35 -18.54
CA THR A 100 -13.38 -7.77 -18.55
C THR A 100 -13.89 -8.19 -17.18
N GLY A 101 -14.74 -9.22 -17.13
CA GLY A 101 -15.32 -9.73 -15.89
C GLY A 101 -16.51 -8.89 -15.45
N ASP A 102 -16.77 -8.86 -14.14
CA ASP A 102 -17.82 -8.06 -13.52
C ASP A 102 -17.39 -6.59 -13.41
N SER A 103 -17.46 -5.88 -14.54
CA SER A 103 -17.00 -4.49 -14.68
C SER A 103 -17.88 -3.76 -15.69
N THR A 104 -18.25 -2.51 -15.37
CA THR A 104 -19.19 -1.70 -16.18
C THR A 104 -18.52 -0.63 -17.03
N GLY A 105 -17.20 -0.42 -16.89
CA GLY A 105 -16.45 0.53 -17.70
C GLY A 105 -14.94 0.35 -17.53
N GLN A 106 -14.15 0.94 -18.43
CA GLN A 106 -12.69 0.75 -18.43
C GLN A 106 -12.02 1.29 -17.15
N HIS A 107 -11.46 0.39 -16.35
CA HIS A 107 -10.69 0.73 -15.15
C HIS A 107 -9.72 -0.39 -14.77
N LEU A 108 -8.78 -0.07 -13.88
CA LEU A 108 -8.01 -1.08 -13.14
C LEU A 108 -8.58 -1.15 -11.72
N HIS A 109 -9.12 -2.32 -11.35
CA HIS A 109 -9.34 -2.68 -9.96
C HIS A 109 -8.05 -3.25 -9.38
N PHE A 110 -7.51 -2.56 -8.38
CA PHE A 110 -6.24 -2.92 -7.74
C PHE A 110 -6.44 -3.27 -6.26
N GLU A 111 -6.11 -4.50 -5.88
CA GLU A 111 -6.12 -4.94 -4.48
C GLU A 111 -4.69 -5.05 -3.93
N LEU A 112 -4.55 -4.82 -2.63
CA LEU A 112 -3.33 -5.11 -1.88
C LEU A 112 -3.70 -5.92 -0.63
N HIS A 113 -3.00 -7.03 -0.44
CA HIS A 113 -3.16 -7.92 0.70
C HIS A 113 -1.89 -7.94 1.54
N ARG A 114 -2.02 -7.84 2.86
CA ARG A 114 -0.91 -8.09 3.80
C ARG A 114 -0.88 -9.58 4.12
N GLY A 115 0.01 -10.30 3.44
CA GLY A 115 0.00 -11.76 3.34
C GLY A 115 -0.51 -12.21 1.97
N ARG A 116 -0.77 -13.52 1.84
CA ARG A 116 -1.37 -14.10 0.62
C ARG A 116 -2.83 -13.68 0.50
N TRP A 117 -3.26 -13.42 -0.72
CA TRP A 117 -4.66 -13.26 -1.07
C TRP A 117 -5.47 -14.48 -0.60
N ASN A 118 -6.66 -14.23 -0.05
CA ASN A 118 -7.63 -15.27 0.30
C ASN A 118 -9.04 -14.86 -0.15
N VAL A 119 -9.93 -15.84 -0.26
CA VAL A 119 -11.31 -15.65 -0.75
C VAL A 119 -12.12 -14.70 0.13
N GLU A 120 -11.88 -14.73 1.45
CA GLU A 120 -12.57 -13.89 2.44
C GLU A 120 -12.12 -12.44 2.42
N LYS A 121 -11.00 -12.13 1.75
CA LYS A 121 -10.38 -10.80 1.74
C LYS A 121 -10.03 -10.28 3.12
N SER A 122 -9.87 -11.18 4.08
CA SER A 122 -9.68 -10.84 5.50
C SER A 122 -8.41 -10.00 5.75
N ASN A 123 -7.45 -10.08 4.84
CA ASN A 123 -6.19 -9.34 4.89
C ASN A 123 -6.04 -8.26 3.81
N ALA A 124 -7.11 -7.91 3.11
CA ALA A 124 -7.11 -6.78 2.18
C ALA A 124 -6.89 -5.47 2.95
N VAL A 125 -6.00 -4.63 2.46
CA VAL A 125 -5.65 -3.33 3.06
C VAL A 125 -5.82 -2.23 2.03
N ASN A 126 -6.12 -1.01 2.47
CA ASN A 126 -6.23 0.15 1.58
C ASN A 126 -4.89 0.38 0.84
N PRO A 127 -4.83 0.17 -0.50
CA PRO A 127 -3.59 0.30 -1.26
C PRO A 127 -2.99 1.72 -1.23
N LEU A 128 -3.82 2.75 -1.08
CA LEU A 128 -3.36 4.15 -1.05
C LEU A 128 -2.47 4.46 0.16
N ASN A 129 -2.53 3.65 1.23
CA ASN A 129 -1.63 3.79 2.38
C ASN A 129 -0.20 3.28 2.08
N TYR A 130 -0.03 2.54 0.98
CA TYR A 130 1.21 1.85 0.64
C TYR A 130 1.82 2.32 -0.69
N ILE A 131 1.03 3.02 -1.51
CA ILE A 131 1.46 3.57 -2.80
C ILE A 131 2.06 4.97 -2.60
N GLY A 132 3.25 5.17 -3.14
CA GLY A 132 3.92 6.46 -3.19
C GLY A 132 3.41 7.29 -4.35
N SER A 133 3.10 8.56 -4.10
CA SER A 133 2.88 9.55 -5.16
C SER A 133 4.20 9.75 -5.93
N ALA A 134 4.11 9.75 -7.27
CA ALA A 134 5.23 9.89 -8.20
C ALA A 134 6.03 11.21 -8.08
N ALA A 135 5.70 12.06 -7.11
CA ALA A 135 6.48 13.22 -6.68
C ALA A 135 7.20 12.90 -5.36
N SER A 136 8.17 11.98 -5.38
CA SER A 136 9.13 11.81 -4.27
C SER A 136 10.35 10.96 -4.66
N SER A 137 10.84 11.13 -5.89
CA SER A 137 12.09 10.53 -6.35
C SER A 137 13.36 11.19 -5.77
N ALA A 138 13.23 12.14 -4.83
CA ALA A 138 14.38 12.80 -4.19
C ALA A 138 14.53 12.54 -2.68
N GLN A 139 13.56 11.90 -2.01
CA GLN A 139 13.65 11.62 -0.57
C GLN A 139 12.90 10.37 -0.21
N GLN A 140 13.38 9.19 -0.62
CA GLN A 140 13.03 7.99 0.11
C GLN A 140 13.95 6.85 -0.34
N THR A 141 15.09 6.72 0.32
CA THR A 141 15.84 5.47 0.46
C THR A 141 16.13 5.30 1.95
N ALA A 142 16.26 4.05 2.38
CA ALA A 142 16.32 3.55 3.75
C ALA A 142 14.95 3.28 4.41
N SER A 143 14.70 1.98 4.67
CA SER A 143 13.89 1.42 5.77
C SER A 143 13.41 2.49 6.74
N VAL A 144 12.10 2.84 6.74
CA VAL A 144 11.46 3.96 7.50
C VAL A 144 12.49 4.63 8.43
N ARG A 145 13.41 5.42 7.86
CA ARG A 145 14.61 5.80 8.62
C ARG A 145 14.13 6.81 9.63
N TYR A 146 14.60 6.67 10.87
CA TYR A 146 14.37 7.70 11.86
C TYR A 146 14.72 9.07 11.24
N PRO A 147 13.85 10.09 11.35
CA PRO A 147 14.00 11.36 10.63
C PRO A 147 15.23 12.21 11.01
N GLY A 148 16.16 11.65 11.79
CA GLY A 148 17.37 12.32 12.26
C GLY A 148 17.11 13.38 13.32
N SER A 149 15.86 13.56 13.77
CA SER A 149 15.47 14.56 14.75
C SER A 149 14.39 14.02 15.69
N TYR A 150 14.45 14.46 16.94
CA TYR A 150 13.48 14.09 17.98
C TYR A 150 12.08 14.58 17.61
N ILE A 151 11.12 13.66 17.64
CA ILE A 151 9.70 14.00 17.49
C ILE A 151 9.09 14.04 18.89
N ARG A 152 8.59 15.21 19.28
CA ARG A 152 8.16 15.53 20.65
C ARG A 152 7.01 16.53 20.63
N SER A 153 6.53 16.94 21.80
CA SER A 153 5.49 17.96 21.91
C SER A 153 5.77 19.18 21.04
N GLY A 154 4.77 19.58 20.25
CA GLY A 154 4.86 20.68 19.29
C GLY A 154 5.32 20.27 17.88
N SER A 155 5.90 19.09 17.70
CA SER A 155 6.18 18.54 16.36
C SER A 155 4.88 18.35 15.57
N ARG A 156 4.94 18.52 14.24
CA ARG A 156 3.80 18.38 13.33
C ARG A 156 4.19 17.64 12.06
N GLY A 157 3.19 17.12 11.33
CA GLY A 157 3.35 16.59 9.97
C GLY A 157 3.29 15.06 9.90
N GLU A 158 3.74 14.50 8.78
CA GLU A 158 3.44 13.09 8.44
C GLU A 158 4.12 12.08 9.36
N ASN A 159 5.31 12.39 9.89
CA ASN A 159 5.96 11.54 10.88
C ASN A 159 5.14 11.45 12.19
N VAL A 160 4.48 12.55 12.58
CA VAL A 160 3.58 12.56 13.74
C VAL A 160 2.34 11.73 13.46
N ARG A 161 1.71 11.87 12.29
CA ARG A 161 0.56 11.01 11.91
C ARG A 161 0.93 9.54 11.90
N ARG A 162 2.13 9.22 11.42
CA ARG A 162 2.64 7.86 11.40
C ARG A 162 2.78 7.29 12.81
N ILE A 163 3.38 8.06 13.73
CA ILE A 163 3.49 7.69 15.15
C ILE A 163 2.10 7.51 15.77
N GLN A 164 1.19 8.45 15.54
CA GLN A 164 -0.17 8.41 16.10
C GLN A 164 -0.95 7.18 15.65
N ARG A 165 -0.89 6.84 14.34
CA ARG A 165 -1.46 5.60 13.80
C ARG A 165 -0.85 4.36 14.46
N ALA A 166 0.47 4.33 14.65
CA ALA A 166 1.15 3.21 15.30
C ALA A 166 0.80 3.06 16.78
N LEU A 167 0.52 4.18 17.46
CA LEU A 167 0.14 4.21 18.87
C LEU A 167 -1.37 4.07 19.13
N GLY A 168 -2.18 3.99 18.07
CA GLY A 168 -3.65 3.89 18.20
C GLY A 168 -4.33 5.14 18.74
N VAL A 169 -3.72 6.32 18.55
CA VAL A 169 -4.33 7.62 18.89
C VAL A 169 -4.78 8.38 17.64
N THR A 170 -5.62 9.41 17.82
CA THR A 170 -6.06 10.27 16.72
C THR A 170 -4.88 10.80 15.91
N ALA A 171 -4.87 10.51 14.62
CA ALA A 171 -3.78 10.85 13.71
C ALA A 171 -3.94 12.25 13.08
N ASP A 172 -4.11 13.27 13.93
CA ASP A 172 -4.28 14.67 13.50
C ASP A 172 -2.99 15.30 12.95
N GLY A 173 -1.84 14.66 13.17
CA GLY A 173 -0.52 15.14 12.75
C GLY A 173 0.06 16.21 13.66
N ILE A 174 -0.47 16.37 14.87
CA ILE A 174 0.00 17.30 15.89
C ILE A 174 0.44 16.50 17.11
N PHE A 175 1.71 16.63 17.49
CA PHE A 175 2.22 15.94 18.67
C PHE A 175 1.80 16.72 19.91
N GLY A 176 0.56 16.50 20.34
CA GLY A 176 -0.04 17.10 21.53
C GLY A 176 0.09 16.22 22.78
N PRO A 177 -0.53 16.63 23.91
CA PRO A 177 -0.48 15.90 25.17
C PRO A 177 -0.90 14.42 25.06
N ASN A 178 -1.94 14.14 24.26
CA ASN A 178 -2.43 12.77 24.04
C ASN A 178 -1.38 11.90 23.33
N THR A 179 -0.70 12.44 22.31
CA THR A 179 0.36 11.71 21.60
C THR A 179 1.57 11.48 22.50
N ARG A 180 1.95 12.49 23.29
CA ARG A 180 3.02 12.36 24.28
C ARG A 180 2.72 11.26 25.30
N GLN A 181 1.50 11.23 25.83
CA GLN A 181 1.10 10.22 26.80
C GLN A 181 1.13 8.81 26.19
N ALA A 182 0.71 8.67 24.93
CA ALA A 182 0.77 7.40 24.22
C ALA A 182 2.21 6.93 23.98
N VAL A 183 3.15 7.84 23.65
CA VAL A 183 4.58 7.52 23.53
C VAL A 183 5.15 7.05 24.88
N ILE A 184 4.81 7.73 25.97
CA ILE A 184 5.24 7.34 27.33
C ILE A 184 4.75 5.92 27.67
N ASN A 185 3.47 5.63 27.44
CA ASN A 185 2.89 4.32 27.69
C ASN A 185 3.57 3.25 26.84
N PHE A 186 3.80 3.55 25.56
CA PHE A 186 4.52 2.66 24.66
C PHE A 186 5.93 2.37 25.14
N GLN A 187 6.71 3.39 25.51
CA GLN A 187 8.08 3.23 25.99
C GLN A 187 8.15 2.35 27.26
N ARG A 188 7.24 2.58 28.22
CA ARG A 188 7.12 1.75 29.43
C ARG A 188 6.86 0.29 29.10
N ASN A 189 5.89 0.03 28.22
CA ASN A 189 5.50 -1.33 27.83
C ASN A 189 6.56 -2.05 26.98
N ASN A 190 7.57 -1.32 26.49
CA ASN A 190 8.59 -1.82 25.57
C ASN A 190 10.01 -1.81 26.15
N GLY A 191 10.17 -1.45 27.43
CA GLY A 191 11.49 -1.39 28.08
C GLY A 191 12.42 -0.34 27.47
N LEU A 192 11.86 0.77 27.00
CA LEU A 192 12.62 1.90 26.44
C LEU A 192 12.77 3.02 27.48
N GLY A 193 13.72 3.93 27.26
CA GLY A 193 13.81 5.17 28.04
C GLY A 193 12.49 5.95 27.97
N VAL A 194 11.89 6.22 29.13
CA VAL A 194 10.54 6.79 29.23
C VAL A 194 10.63 8.31 29.31
N ASP A 195 10.84 8.95 28.15
CA ASP A 195 11.00 10.40 28.04
C ASP A 195 9.81 11.08 27.31
N GLY A 196 8.91 10.31 26.71
CA GLY A 196 7.80 10.80 25.91
C GLY A 196 8.24 11.40 24.56
N ILE A 197 9.45 11.08 24.11
CA ILE A 197 10.07 11.55 22.88
C ILE A 197 10.28 10.35 21.94
N VAL A 198 9.95 10.51 20.66
CA VAL A 198 10.29 9.50 19.66
C VAL A 198 11.69 9.80 19.12
N GLY A 199 12.68 9.18 19.77
CA GLY A 199 14.06 9.04 19.29
C GLY A 199 14.24 7.81 18.40
N GLN A 200 15.48 7.57 17.94
CA GLN A 200 15.82 6.40 17.09
C GLN A 200 15.35 5.07 17.69
N ALA A 201 15.55 4.86 18.99
CA ALA A 201 15.16 3.62 19.67
C ALA A 201 13.63 3.41 19.69
N THR A 202 12.87 4.45 20.06
CA THR A 202 11.40 4.43 20.02
C THR A 202 10.89 4.22 18.60
N TRP A 203 11.51 4.87 17.62
CA TRP A 203 11.16 4.76 16.21
C TRP A 203 11.37 3.35 15.66
N ASN A 204 12.52 2.73 15.94
CA ASN A 204 12.84 1.35 15.56
C ASN A 204 11.93 0.31 16.24
N ARG A 205 11.25 0.67 17.34
CA ARG A 205 10.27 -0.20 17.98
C ARG A 205 8.88 -0.04 17.39
N LEU A 206 8.56 1.13 16.84
CA LEU A 206 7.27 1.43 16.21
C LEU A 206 7.17 0.87 14.78
N PHE A 207 8.31 0.72 14.07
CA PHE A 207 8.39 0.36 12.65
C PHE A 207 9.56 -0.60 12.40
#